data_AF-A0AAU6FKE0-F1
#
_entry.id   AF-A0AAU6FKE0-F1
#
_cell.length_a   1.000
_cell.length_b   1.000
_cell.length_c   1.000
_cell.angle_alpha   90.00
_cell.angle_beta   90.00
_cell.angle_gamma   90.00
#
_symmetry.space_group_name_H-M   'P 1'
#
loop_
_entity.id
_entity.type
_entity.pdbx_description
1 polymer ?
#
loop_
_entity_poly.entity_id
_entity_poly.type
_entity_poly.pdbx_seq_one_letter_code
_entity_poly.pdbx_strand_id
1 'polypeptide(L)'
;MPNTVRPHAPLARQDEPAGLRGLLRLPFRRQTWKYVLYTLLLPLALSLILVLQYAMKAAQDNGHQELGPLILLAVLVVVAVCGPGFERVRARFWLGEEIGRRSGDNRFVRHAAFYVLNMLAGALGFLAVAGWLIVSARNLTYPVWGWRSYPDPAWGGPHPAGVVALHFAAGVVTFFVGPWIIVRLAKLQVRLARGFIGSDRPA
;
A
#
# COMPACT_ATOMS: atom_id res chain seq x y z
N MET A 1 12.66 -41.61 5.72
CA MET A 1 13.18 -40.44 6.46
C MET A 1 12.09 -39.37 6.50
N PRO A 2 11.64 -38.91 7.68
CA PRO A 2 10.64 -37.85 7.76
C PRO A 2 11.27 -36.53 7.32
N ASN A 3 10.70 -35.92 6.27
CA ASN A 3 11.01 -34.55 5.86
C ASN A 3 10.54 -33.60 6.96
N THR A 4 11.43 -33.23 7.87
CA THR A 4 11.17 -32.15 8.82
C THR A 4 11.21 -30.82 8.07
N VAL A 5 10.06 -30.42 7.51
CA VAL A 5 9.85 -29.06 7.02
C VAL A 5 10.01 -28.15 8.25
N ARG A 6 11.13 -27.42 8.32
CA ARG A 6 11.31 -26.42 9.37
C ARG A 6 10.20 -25.38 9.20
N PRO A 7 9.36 -25.14 10.23
CA PRO A 7 8.39 -24.07 10.16
C PRO A 7 9.14 -22.76 9.91
N HIS A 8 8.86 -22.11 8.77
CA HIS A 8 9.37 -20.78 8.51
C HIS A 8 8.92 -19.87 9.65
N ALA A 9 9.87 -19.40 10.45
CA ALA A 9 9.59 -18.44 11.49
C ALA A 9 8.85 -17.25 10.86
N PRO A 10 7.72 -16.80 11.44
CA PRO A 10 6.94 -15.73 10.85
C PRO A 10 7.83 -14.48 10.67
N LEU A 11 7.89 -13.99 9.41
CA LEU A 11 8.64 -12.80 8.98
C LEU A 11 8.41 -11.57 9.89
N ALA A 12 7.30 -11.57 10.63
CA ALA A 12 6.91 -10.53 11.58
C ALA A 12 7.99 -10.14 12.61
N ARG A 13 8.89 -11.06 13.02
CA ARG A 13 9.90 -10.76 14.07
C ARG A 13 11.25 -10.25 13.59
N GLN A 14 11.59 -10.36 12.31
CA GLN A 14 12.97 -10.08 11.83
C GLN A 14 13.15 -8.70 11.17
N ASP A 15 12.06 -7.98 10.92
CA ASP A 15 12.06 -6.82 10.01
C ASP A 15 11.79 -5.46 10.68
N GLU A 16 11.70 -5.38 12.01
CA GLU A 16 11.67 -4.08 12.67
C GLU A 16 13.09 -3.49 12.73
N PRO A 17 13.33 -2.27 12.22
CA PRO A 17 14.64 -1.65 12.31
C PRO A 17 14.97 -1.41 13.79
N ALA A 18 15.91 -2.18 14.34
CA ALA A 18 16.50 -1.91 15.64
C ALA A 18 17.37 -0.63 15.53
N GLY A 19 16.74 0.53 15.75
CA GLY A 19 17.40 1.84 15.78
C GLY A 19 17.74 2.45 14.41
N LEU A 20 18.48 3.57 14.46
CA LEU A 20 18.80 4.43 13.32
C LEU A 20 19.48 3.68 12.17
N ARG A 21 20.42 2.78 12.48
CA ARG A 21 21.13 1.95 11.47
C ARG A 21 20.17 1.06 10.68
N GLY A 22 19.11 0.58 11.32
CA GLY A 22 18.07 -0.21 10.66
C GLY A 22 17.33 0.63 9.62
N LEU A 23 16.91 1.84 10.00
CA LEU A 23 16.16 2.77 9.17
C LEU A 23 16.95 3.24 7.96
N LEU A 24 18.23 3.59 8.12
CA LEU A 24 19.11 4.00 7.02
C LEU A 24 19.33 2.91 5.97
N ARG A 25 19.19 1.64 6.33
CA ARG A 25 19.35 0.51 5.41
C ARG A 25 18.06 0.17 4.65
N LEU A 26 16.89 0.64 5.10
CA LEU A 26 15.61 0.26 4.51
C LEU A 26 15.51 0.50 2.98
N PRO A 27 15.84 1.68 2.42
CA PRO A 27 15.69 1.89 0.97
C PRO A 27 16.58 0.98 0.12
N PHE A 28 17.64 0.42 0.71
CA PHE A 28 18.61 -0.44 0.01
C PHE A 28 18.36 -1.93 0.20
N ARG A 29 17.34 -2.33 0.98
CA ARG A 29 17.01 -3.75 1.19
C ARG A 29 16.07 -4.25 0.09
N ARG A 30 16.41 -5.39 -0.53
CA ARG A 30 15.54 -6.09 -1.49
C ARG A 30 14.13 -6.34 -0.93
N GLN A 31 14.02 -6.67 0.36
CA GLN A 31 12.75 -6.93 1.02
C GLN A 31 11.83 -5.68 1.04
N THR A 32 12.39 -4.49 1.24
CA THR A 32 11.64 -3.24 1.17
C THR A 32 10.97 -3.05 -0.19
N TRP A 33 11.71 -3.33 -1.27
CA TRP A 33 11.19 -3.22 -2.63
C TRP A 33 10.06 -4.21 -2.91
N LYS A 34 10.07 -5.41 -2.31
CA LYS A 34 8.92 -6.32 -2.36
C LYS A 34 7.68 -5.70 -1.71
N TYR A 35 7.82 -5.04 -0.56
CA TYR A 35 6.71 -4.32 0.08
C TYR A 35 6.22 -3.14 -0.76
N VAL A 36 7.13 -2.39 -1.39
CA VAL A 36 6.80 -1.30 -2.32
C VAL A 36 5.98 -1.84 -3.50
N LEU A 37 6.45 -2.90 -4.16
CA LEU A 37 5.75 -3.51 -5.30
C LEU A 37 4.41 -4.11 -4.89
N TYR A 38 4.36 -4.84 -3.77
CA TYR A 38 3.11 -5.34 -3.20
C TYR A 38 2.10 -4.19 -3.00
N THR A 39 2.55 -3.05 -2.48
CA THR A 39 1.68 -1.88 -2.20
C THR A 39 1.24 -1.15 -3.47
N LEU A 40 2.10 -1.04 -4.49
CA LEU A 40 1.77 -0.45 -5.79
C LEU A 40 0.77 -1.30 -6.56
N LEU A 41 0.87 -2.62 -6.44
CA LEU A 41 0.04 -3.60 -7.14
C LEU A 41 -1.32 -3.85 -6.45
N LEU A 42 -1.86 -2.82 -5.82
CA LEU A 42 -3.26 -2.73 -5.38
C LEU A 42 -4.21 -2.02 -6.38
N PRO A 43 -3.96 -1.97 -7.72
CA PRO A 43 -4.82 -1.25 -8.62
C PRO A 43 -6.17 -1.94 -8.83
N LEU A 44 -6.44 -3.13 -8.27
CA LEU A 44 -7.76 -3.77 -8.43
C LEU A 44 -8.87 -2.95 -7.77
N ALA A 45 -8.67 -2.48 -6.54
CA ALA A 45 -9.69 -1.67 -5.84
C ALA A 45 -9.81 -0.28 -6.46
N LEU A 46 -8.68 0.35 -6.81
CA LEU A 46 -8.67 1.65 -7.51
C LEU A 46 -9.28 1.55 -8.92
N SER A 47 -8.97 0.51 -9.68
CA SER A 47 -9.55 0.28 -11.01
C SER A 47 -11.04 -0.03 -10.89
N LEU A 48 -11.48 -0.78 -9.88
CA LEU A 48 -12.89 -1.00 -9.60
C LEU A 48 -13.62 0.30 -9.24
N ILE A 49 -13.00 1.20 -8.48
CA ILE A 49 -13.56 2.54 -8.21
C ILE A 49 -13.69 3.34 -9.51
N LEU A 50 -12.66 3.35 -10.37
CA LEU A 50 -12.71 4.06 -11.65
C LEU A 50 -13.76 3.47 -12.60
N VAL A 51 -13.84 2.14 -12.69
CA VAL A 51 -14.86 1.43 -13.47
C VAL A 51 -16.25 1.72 -12.93
N LEU A 52 -16.44 1.72 -11.61
CA LEU A 52 -17.70 2.07 -10.96
C LEU A 52 -18.11 3.51 -11.28
N GLN A 53 -17.20 4.47 -11.15
CA GLN A 53 -17.46 5.88 -11.50
C GLN A 53 -17.88 6.02 -12.97
N TYR A 54 -17.17 5.35 -13.88
CA TYR A 54 -17.49 5.36 -15.30
C TYR A 54 -18.87 4.74 -15.57
N ALA A 55 -19.16 3.57 -14.99
CA ALA A 55 -20.42 2.87 -15.17
C ALA A 55 -21.61 3.66 -14.60
N MET A 56 -21.46 4.25 -13.41
CA MET A 56 -22.49 5.10 -12.80
C MET A 56 -22.73 6.37 -13.62
N LYS A 57 -21.67 7.00 -14.12
CA LYS A 57 -21.79 8.16 -15.00
C LYS A 57 -22.50 7.79 -16.31
N ALA A 58 -22.12 6.69 -16.94
CA ALA A 58 -22.77 6.21 -18.16
C ALA A 58 -24.26 5.89 -17.92
N ALA A 59 -24.60 5.25 -16.81
CA ALA A 59 -26.00 5.01 -16.44
C ALA A 59 -26.78 6.32 -16.27
N GLN A 60 -26.19 7.31 -15.61
CA GLN A 60 -26.79 8.64 -15.45
C GLN A 60 -26.98 9.36 -16.80
N ASP A 61 -25.95 9.35 -17.66
CA ASP A 61 -25.96 10.00 -18.98
C ASP A 61 -27.00 9.37 -19.93
N ASN A 62 -27.38 8.11 -19.70
CA ASN A 62 -28.41 7.38 -20.47
C ASN A 62 -29.79 7.33 -19.78
N GLY A 63 -30.00 8.08 -18.69
CA GLY A 63 -31.30 8.16 -18.01
C GLY A 63 -31.64 6.96 -17.11
N HIS A 64 -30.67 6.09 -16.80
CA HIS A 64 -30.82 4.87 -16.00
C HIS A 64 -30.26 5.01 -14.57
N GLN A 65 -30.64 6.07 -13.86
CA GLN A 65 -30.11 6.37 -12.52
C GLN A 65 -30.47 5.29 -11.49
N GLU A 66 -31.57 4.57 -11.71
CA GLU A 66 -32.04 3.44 -10.92
C GLU A 66 -31.08 2.26 -10.89
N LEU A 67 -30.15 2.15 -11.86
CA LEU A 67 -29.17 1.07 -11.91
C LEU A 67 -28.00 1.26 -10.94
N GLY A 68 -27.80 2.47 -10.39
CA GLY A 68 -26.68 2.79 -9.50
C GLY A 68 -26.50 1.80 -8.34
N PRO A 69 -27.55 1.50 -7.54
CA PRO A 69 -27.49 0.52 -6.46
C PRO A 69 -27.14 -0.90 -6.94
N LEU A 70 -27.63 -1.33 -8.11
CA LEU A 70 -27.34 -2.65 -8.68
C LEU A 70 -25.88 -2.76 -9.14
N ILE A 71 -25.33 -1.71 -9.76
CA ILE A 71 -23.92 -1.64 -10.14
C ILE A 71 -23.03 -1.71 -8.89
N LEU A 72 -23.36 -0.96 -7.83
CA LEU A 72 -22.64 -1.01 -6.56
C LEU A 72 -22.67 -2.41 -5.94
N LEU A 73 -23.84 -3.04 -5.91
CA LEU A 73 -24.03 -4.39 -5.39
C LEU A 73 -23.20 -5.41 -6.18
N ALA A 74 -23.22 -5.35 -7.52
CA ALA A 74 -22.45 -6.24 -8.38
C ALA A 74 -20.94 -6.11 -8.11
N VAL A 75 -20.43 -4.89 -7.97
CA VAL A 75 -19.02 -4.65 -7.62
C VAL A 75 -18.68 -5.22 -6.23
N LEU A 76 -19.52 -4.99 -5.23
CA LEU A 76 -19.33 -5.54 -3.88
C LEU A 76 -19.31 -7.08 -3.89
N VAL A 77 -20.15 -7.72 -4.69
CA VAL A 77 -20.18 -9.18 -4.84
C VAL A 77 -18.90 -9.68 -5.50
N VAL A 78 -18.49 -9.11 -6.64
CA VAL A 78 -17.24 -9.49 -7.33
C VAL A 78 -16.05 -9.39 -6.38
N VAL A 79 -15.99 -8.30 -5.62
CA VAL A 79 -14.94 -8.05 -4.65
C VAL A 79 -14.97 -9.04 -3.47
N ALA A 80 -16.13 -9.28 -2.87
CA ALA A 80 -16.25 -10.18 -1.72
C ALA A 80 -15.91 -11.64 -2.08
N VAL A 81 -16.16 -12.02 -3.33
CA VAL A 81 -15.86 -13.35 -3.87
C VAL A 81 -14.40 -13.47 -4.32
N CYS A 82 -13.93 -12.55 -5.17
CA CYS A 82 -12.61 -12.64 -5.81
C CYS A 82 -11.48 -12.03 -4.97
N GLY A 83 -11.78 -10.98 -4.19
CA GLY A 83 -10.80 -10.23 -3.39
C GLY A 83 -9.97 -11.10 -2.44
N PRO A 84 -10.57 -12.02 -1.66
CA PRO A 84 -9.81 -12.92 -0.81
C PRO A 84 -8.89 -13.87 -1.58
N GLY A 85 -9.28 -14.33 -2.77
CA GLY A 85 -8.43 -15.18 -3.61
C GLY A 85 -7.23 -14.40 -4.15
N PHE A 86 -7.51 -13.22 -4.71
CA PHE A 86 -6.50 -12.29 -5.21
C PHE A 86 -5.47 -11.92 -4.13
N GLU A 87 -5.93 -11.57 -2.91
CA GLU A 87 -5.03 -11.17 -1.83
C GLU A 87 -4.08 -12.29 -1.43
N ARG A 88 -4.56 -13.54 -1.35
CA ARG A 88 -3.71 -14.69 -1.03
C ARG A 88 -2.62 -14.90 -2.08
N VAL A 89 -2.97 -14.81 -3.37
CA VAL A 89 -2.00 -14.94 -4.46
C VAL A 89 -0.98 -13.81 -4.39
N ARG A 90 -1.43 -12.57 -4.20
CA ARG A 90 -0.58 -11.39 -4.10
C ARG A 90 0.40 -11.47 -2.92
N ALA A 91 -0.10 -11.81 -1.74
CA ALA A 91 0.72 -11.95 -0.53
C ALA A 91 1.74 -13.09 -0.67
N ARG A 92 1.34 -14.23 -1.23
CA ARG A 92 2.24 -15.36 -1.50
C ARG A 92 3.32 -15.00 -2.51
N PHE A 93 2.95 -14.40 -3.64
CA PHE A 93 3.88 -14.08 -4.71
C PHE A 93 4.91 -13.03 -4.30
N TRP A 94 4.46 -11.92 -3.72
CA TRP A 94 5.35 -10.79 -3.41
C TRP A 94 6.07 -10.94 -2.08
N LEU A 95 5.40 -11.47 -1.06
CA LEU A 95 5.90 -11.47 0.31
C LEU A 95 6.27 -12.88 0.80
N GLY A 96 5.94 -13.94 0.05
CA GLY A 96 6.08 -15.32 0.51
C GLY A 96 5.10 -15.67 1.63
N GLU A 97 4.04 -14.87 1.80
CA GLU A 97 3.12 -15.00 2.92
C GLU A 97 1.95 -15.93 2.57
N GLU A 98 1.88 -17.05 3.28
CA GLU A 98 0.77 -17.99 3.14
C GLU A 98 -0.37 -17.58 4.08
N ILE A 99 -1.51 -17.27 3.48
CA ILE A 99 -2.74 -16.90 4.19
C ILE A 99 -3.72 -18.04 4.01
N GLY A 100 -4.06 -18.70 5.13
CA GLY A 100 -4.97 -19.84 5.15
C GLY A 100 -6.39 -19.54 4.63
N ARG A 101 -7.24 -20.56 4.62
CA ARG A 101 -8.67 -20.41 4.33
C ARG A 101 -9.46 -20.57 5.61
N ARG A 102 -10.18 -19.52 6.00
CA ARG A 102 -11.13 -19.61 7.11
C ARG A 102 -12.50 -20.11 6.62
N SER A 103 -13.03 -21.12 7.31
CA SER A 103 -14.43 -21.56 7.23
C SER A 103 -15.22 -21.03 8.43
N GLY A 104 -16.54 -20.99 8.31
CA GLY A 104 -17.46 -20.61 9.39
C GLY A 104 -18.57 -19.65 8.96
N ASP A 105 -19.55 -19.51 9.85
CA ASP A 105 -20.67 -18.57 9.72
C ASP A 105 -20.15 -17.12 9.66
N ASN A 106 -20.89 -16.23 9.00
CA ASN A 106 -20.50 -14.83 8.72
C ASN A 106 -19.31 -14.61 7.77
N ARG A 107 -18.98 -15.59 6.92
CA ARG A 107 -17.94 -15.44 5.88
C ARG A 107 -18.12 -14.17 5.05
N PHE A 108 -19.34 -13.90 4.58
CA PHE A 108 -19.62 -12.76 3.72
C PHE A 108 -19.32 -11.43 4.43
N VAL A 109 -19.83 -11.24 5.64
CA VAL A 109 -19.61 -10.02 6.45
C VAL A 109 -18.12 -9.79 6.69
N ARG A 110 -17.36 -10.84 7.01
CA ARG A 110 -15.91 -10.73 7.22
C ARG A 110 -15.15 -10.39 5.94
N HIS A 111 -15.54 -10.95 4.80
CA HIS A 111 -14.95 -10.63 3.49
C HIS A 111 -15.26 -9.19 3.07
N ALA A 112 -16.48 -8.71 3.34
CA ALA A 112 -16.86 -7.32 3.09
C ALA A 112 -16.08 -6.35 3.98
N ALA A 113 -15.98 -6.63 5.29
CA ALA A 113 -15.17 -5.84 6.22
C ALA A 113 -13.67 -5.84 5.82
N PHE A 114 -13.14 -7.01 5.46
CA PHE A 114 -11.78 -7.13 4.90
C PHE A 114 -11.59 -6.20 3.72
N TYR A 115 -12.52 -6.20 2.75
CA TYR A 115 -12.38 -5.37 1.57
C TYR A 115 -12.28 -3.89 1.93
N VAL A 116 -13.19 -3.37 2.76
CA VAL A 116 -13.20 -1.95 3.12
C VAL A 116 -11.89 -1.55 3.80
N LEU A 117 -11.46 -2.33 4.80
CA LEU A 117 -10.23 -2.03 5.56
C LEU A 117 -8.97 -2.20 4.70
N ASN A 118 -8.92 -3.25 3.85
CA ASN A 118 -7.80 -3.49 2.96
C ASN A 118 -7.73 -2.46 1.84
N MET A 119 -8.87 -1.95 1.36
CA MET A 119 -8.94 -0.85 0.40
C MET A 119 -8.37 0.43 1.01
N LEU A 120 -8.76 0.78 2.24
CA LEU A 120 -8.21 1.95 2.94
C LEU A 120 -6.71 1.83 3.18
N ALA A 121 -6.26 0.71 3.75
CA ALA A 121 -4.83 0.44 3.95
C ALA A 121 -4.06 0.38 2.63
N GLY A 122 -4.71 -0.07 1.56
CA GLY A 122 -4.23 -0.09 0.19
C GLY A 122 -4.02 1.29 -0.40
N ALA A 123 -5.05 2.13 -0.35
CA ALA A 123 -5.00 3.50 -0.83
C ALA A 123 -3.93 4.32 -0.07
N LEU A 124 -3.90 4.22 1.25
CA LEU A 124 -2.86 4.86 2.07
C LEU A 124 -1.46 4.36 1.70
N GLY A 125 -1.30 3.05 1.49
CA GLY A 125 -0.05 2.48 1.04
C GLY A 125 0.38 3.01 -0.33
N PHE A 126 -0.53 3.03 -1.31
CA PHE A 126 -0.26 3.55 -2.64
C PHE A 126 0.16 5.02 -2.59
N LEU A 127 -0.59 5.86 -1.87
CA LEU A 127 -0.26 7.27 -1.67
C LEU A 127 1.09 7.45 -0.98
N ALA A 128 1.40 6.63 0.02
CA ALA A 128 2.70 6.65 0.70
C ALA A 128 3.84 6.31 -0.27
N VAL A 129 3.69 5.30 -1.13
CA VAL A 129 4.71 4.96 -2.13
C VAL A 129 4.84 6.07 -3.18
N ALA A 130 3.74 6.51 -3.78
CA ALA A 130 3.74 7.53 -4.82
C ALA A 130 4.32 8.85 -4.29
N GLY A 131 3.86 9.29 -3.11
CA GLY A 131 4.39 10.47 -2.43
C GLY A 131 5.86 10.32 -2.08
N TRP A 132 6.29 9.18 -1.55
CA TRP A 132 7.70 8.92 -1.27
C TRP A 132 8.57 9.01 -2.52
N LEU A 133 8.17 8.39 -3.64
CA LEU A 133 8.92 8.43 -4.89
C LEU A 133 9.01 9.86 -5.45
N ILE A 134 7.88 10.56 -5.52
CA ILE A 134 7.81 11.93 -6.06
C ILE A 134 8.63 12.89 -5.20
N VAL A 135 8.42 12.89 -3.88
CA VAL A 135 9.12 13.79 -2.95
C VAL A 135 10.60 13.47 -2.95
N SER A 136 11.00 12.20 -2.88
CA SER A 136 12.41 11.83 -2.90
C SER A 136 13.08 12.24 -4.20
N ALA A 137 12.49 11.92 -5.36
CA ALA A 137 13.06 12.28 -6.65
C ALA A 137 13.18 13.80 -6.82
N ARG A 138 12.13 14.55 -6.47
CA ARG A 138 12.12 16.02 -6.59
C ARG A 138 13.11 16.68 -5.63
N ASN A 139 13.13 16.25 -4.38
CA ASN A 139 13.88 16.95 -3.34
C ASN A 139 15.36 16.52 -3.28
N LEU A 140 15.69 15.27 -3.59
CA LEU A 140 17.09 14.84 -3.65
C LEU A 140 17.83 15.45 -4.85
N THR A 141 17.10 15.78 -5.91
CA THR A 141 17.66 16.49 -7.09
C THR A 141 17.62 18.00 -6.95
N TYR A 142 17.03 18.54 -5.88
CA TYR A 142 16.86 19.98 -5.70
C TYR A 142 18.18 20.78 -5.75
N PRO A 143 19.33 20.28 -5.24
CA PRO A 143 20.62 20.95 -5.42
C PRO A 143 21.08 21.09 -6.89
N VAL A 144 20.42 20.46 -7.85
CA VAL A 144 20.76 20.58 -9.28
C VAL A 144 19.99 21.74 -9.94
N TRP A 145 18.76 22.04 -9.51
CA TRP A 145 17.87 22.96 -10.23
C TRP A 145 17.24 24.07 -9.36
N GLY A 146 17.34 23.98 -8.04
CA GLY A 146 16.63 24.84 -7.09
C GLY A 146 17.27 26.19 -6.77
N TRP A 147 18.33 26.59 -7.47
CA TRP A 147 19.15 27.78 -7.16
C TRP A 147 18.55 29.12 -7.62
N ARG A 148 17.21 29.24 -7.65
CA ARG A 148 16.53 30.46 -8.08
C ARG A 148 16.10 31.28 -6.87
N SER A 149 16.23 32.60 -6.95
CA SER A 149 15.66 33.51 -5.95
C SER A 149 14.14 33.56 -6.09
N TYR A 150 13.44 33.47 -4.95
CA TYR A 150 11.99 33.56 -4.91
C TYR A 150 11.58 34.95 -4.40
N PRO A 151 10.72 35.69 -5.14
CA PRO A 151 10.26 37.01 -4.72
C PRO A 151 9.28 36.97 -3.53
N ASP A 152 8.56 35.85 -3.35
CA ASP A 152 7.68 35.59 -2.22
C ASP A 152 8.39 34.74 -1.14
N PRO A 153 7.94 34.76 0.14
CA PRO A 153 8.54 33.94 1.19
C PRO A 153 8.38 32.45 0.89
N ALA A 154 9.41 31.88 0.27
CA ALA A 154 9.54 30.45 0.06
C ALA A 154 9.94 29.75 1.36
N TRP A 155 9.51 28.49 1.49
CA TRP A 155 9.97 27.62 2.56
C TRP A 155 11.49 27.46 2.43
N GLY A 156 12.24 27.86 3.46
CA GLY A 156 13.70 27.95 3.44
C GLY A 156 14.25 29.38 3.36
N GLY A 157 13.38 30.39 3.32
CA GLY A 157 13.74 31.81 3.37
C GLY A 157 13.98 32.44 1.99
N PRO A 158 14.34 33.74 1.96
CA PRO A 158 14.49 34.49 0.70
C PRO A 158 15.74 34.10 -0.09
N HIS A 159 16.70 33.41 0.54
CA HIS A 159 17.98 33.07 -0.08
C HIS A 159 17.92 31.67 -0.74
N PRO A 160 18.39 31.50 -2.00
CA PRO A 160 18.36 30.22 -2.70
C PRO A 160 18.99 29.06 -1.92
N ALA A 161 20.10 29.32 -1.23
CA ALA A 161 20.77 28.30 -0.42
C ALA A 161 19.88 27.73 0.70
N GLY A 162 19.05 28.57 1.35
CA GLY A 162 18.15 28.13 2.40
C GLY A 162 16.99 27.28 1.85
N VAL A 163 16.44 27.67 0.70
CA VAL A 163 15.43 26.88 -0.03
C VAL A 163 16.00 25.53 -0.45
N VAL A 164 17.19 25.51 -1.06
CA VAL A 164 17.86 24.27 -1.47
C VAL A 164 18.15 23.37 -0.27
N ALA A 165 18.70 23.92 0.81
CA ALA A 165 19.01 23.16 2.01
C ALA A 165 17.75 22.53 2.63
N LEU A 166 16.67 23.30 2.77
CA LEU A 166 15.42 22.79 3.36
C LEU A 166 14.83 21.66 2.52
N HIS A 167 14.69 21.86 1.20
CA HIS A 167 14.08 20.87 0.32
C HIS A 167 14.95 19.61 0.26
N PHE A 168 16.26 19.76 0.10
CA PHE A 168 17.19 18.63 0.09
C PHE A 168 17.14 17.85 1.42
N ALA A 169 17.20 18.54 2.56
CA ALA A 169 17.11 17.89 3.87
C ALA A 169 15.77 17.15 4.05
N ALA A 170 14.65 17.77 3.65
CA ALA A 170 13.34 17.10 3.66
C ALA A 170 13.33 15.87 2.74
N GLY A 171 13.99 15.94 1.58
CA GLY A 171 14.18 14.82 0.66
C GLY A 171 14.96 13.68 1.29
N VAL A 172 16.09 13.98 1.94
CA VAL A 172 16.91 13.00 2.66
C VAL A 172 16.10 12.33 3.77
N VAL A 173 15.42 13.10 4.62
CA VAL A 173 14.59 12.55 5.70
C VAL A 173 13.49 11.66 5.12
N THR A 174 12.74 12.15 4.12
CA THR A 174 11.64 11.40 3.50
C THR A 174 12.15 10.13 2.82
N PHE A 175 13.31 10.17 2.18
CA PHE A 175 13.90 9.02 1.50
C PHE A 175 14.14 7.84 2.45
N PHE A 176 14.57 8.12 3.68
CA PHE A 176 14.83 7.08 4.68
C PHE A 176 13.61 6.70 5.51
N VAL A 177 12.70 7.65 5.81
CA VAL A 177 11.50 7.39 6.62
C VAL A 177 10.37 6.76 5.80
N GLY A 178 10.20 7.16 4.53
CA GLY A 178 9.14 6.67 3.65
C GLY A 178 9.06 5.14 3.58
N PRO A 179 10.17 4.42 3.32
CA PRO A 179 10.19 2.97 3.32
C PRO A 179 9.68 2.32 4.61
N TRP A 180 9.96 2.92 5.78
CA TRP A 180 9.46 2.41 7.05
C TRP A 180 7.93 2.47 7.15
N ILE A 181 7.34 3.58 6.71
CA ILE A 181 5.88 3.75 6.65
C ILE A 181 5.27 2.72 5.68
N ILE A 182 5.84 2.58 4.48
CA ILE A 182 5.37 1.65 3.44
C ILE A 182 5.39 0.20 3.95
N VAL A 183 6.49 -0.22 4.59
CA VAL A 183 6.60 -1.57 5.16
C VAL A 183 5.54 -1.81 6.23
N ARG A 184 5.25 -0.82 7.10
CA ARG A 184 4.22 -0.94 8.13
C ARG A 184 2.82 -1.04 7.55
N LEU A 185 2.51 -0.28 6.50
CA LEU A 185 1.22 -0.36 5.81
C LEU A 185 1.05 -1.70 5.09
N ALA A 186 2.08 -2.20 4.41
CA ALA A 186 2.03 -3.52 3.79
C ALA A 186 1.85 -4.64 4.83
N LYS A 187 2.55 -4.57 5.96
CA LYS A 187 2.35 -5.49 7.09
C LYS A 187 0.95 -5.37 7.71
N LEU A 188 0.36 -4.18 7.74
CA LEU A 188 -1.03 -3.99 8.16
C LEU A 188 -2.00 -4.71 7.21
N GLN A 189 -1.82 -4.59 5.90
CA GLN A 189 -2.64 -5.32 4.91
C GLN A 189 -2.57 -6.83 5.11
N VAL A 190 -1.37 -7.39 5.28
CA VAL A 190 -1.21 -8.83 5.56
C VAL A 190 -1.89 -9.23 6.87
N ARG A 191 -1.79 -8.40 7.92
CA ARG A 191 -2.48 -8.64 9.19
C ARG A 191 -4.00 -8.63 9.04
N LEU A 192 -4.55 -7.67 8.30
CA LEU A 192 -5.98 -7.61 7.98
C LEU A 192 -6.40 -8.87 7.21
N ALA A 193 -5.63 -9.28 6.19
CA ALA A 193 -5.92 -10.48 5.43
C ALA A 193 -5.93 -11.73 6.31
N ARG A 194 -4.94 -11.90 7.20
CA ARG A 194 -4.93 -13.01 8.17
C ARG A 194 -6.12 -12.97 9.12
N GLY A 195 -6.43 -11.80 9.69
CA GLY A 195 -7.50 -11.65 10.67
C GLY A 195 -8.90 -11.89 10.10
N PHE A 196 -9.16 -11.44 8.87
CA PHE A 196 -10.51 -11.49 8.28
C PHE A 196 -10.73 -12.65 7.32
N ILE A 197 -9.72 -13.08 6.55
CA ILE A 197 -9.89 -14.12 5.51
C ILE A 197 -9.01 -15.36 5.72
N GLY A 198 -8.04 -15.29 6.63
CA GLY A 198 -7.10 -16.36 6.97
C GLY A 198 -7.44 -17.13 8.26
N SER A 199 -6.82 -18.31 8.41
CA SER A 199 -6.76 -19.11 9.64
C SER A 199 -5.30 -19.18 10.12
N ASP A 200 -5.08 -19.26 11.43
CA ASP A 200 -3.74 -19.33 12.03
C ASP A 200 -3.04 -20.70 11.84
N ARG A 201 -3.70 -21.66 11.16
CA ARG A 201 -3.13 -22.96 10.85
C ARG A 201 -2.80 -23.06 9.35
N PRO A 202 -1.56 -23.47 8.99
CA PRO A 202 -1.31 -23.97 7.64
C PRO A 202 -2.22 -25.18 7.41
N ALA A 203 -2.76 -25.27 6.19
CA ALA A 203 -3.53 -26.43 5.74
C ALA A 203 -2.59 -27.61 5.46
#